data_AF-A0AAW3K3N7-F1
#
_entry.id   AF-A0AAW3K3N7-F1
#
_cell.length_a   1.000
_cell.length_b   1.000
_cell.length_c   1.000
_cell.angle_alpha   90.00
_cell.angle_beta   90.00
_cell.angle_gamma   90.00
#
_symmetry.space_group_name_H-M   'P 1'
#
loop_
_entity.id
_entity.type
_entity.pdbx_description
1 polymer ?
#
loop_
_entity_poly.entity_id
_entity_poly.type
_entity_poly.pdbx_seq_one_letter_code
_entity_poly.pdbx_strand_id
1 'polypeptide(L)'
;MNIKFVSVGILIIAGLFFGNEYYWKKQFEQRAREDYQSFVSITKINDTIERVGLPIKLDALNHYPHILVYTNITQALPRSVTQERLRTEFKKISHGLSCGYFEYIHQKEAEDKYKDITQGIVTVVEKDQVAITTIYKNYLGEVLYENKQVLAQCPEFITLKQSID
;
A
#
# COMPACT_ATOMS: atom_id res chain seq x y z
N MET A 1 -0.04 -53.50 -17.98
CA MET A 1 -0.48 -52.13 -17.65
C MET A 1 0.77 -51.26 -17.53
N ASN A 2 0.99 -50.36 -18.49
CA ASN A 2 2.30 -49.71 -18.71
C ASN A 2 2.49 -48.50 -17.76
N ILE A 3 3.28 -48.69 -16.70
CA ILE A 3 3.69 -47.66 -15.71
C ILE A 3 4.26 -46.38 -16.36
N LYS A 4 4.84 -46.49 -17.56
CA LYS A 4 5.41 -45.36 -18.32
C LYS A 4 4.34 -44.36 -18.82
N PHE A 5 3.11 -44.79 -19.09
CA PHE A 5 2.04 -43.89 -19.55
C PHE A 5 1.39 -43.14 -18.38
N VAL A 6 1.32 -43.77 -17.20
CA VAL A 6 0.78 -43.13 -15.99
C VAL A 6 1.72 -42.04 -15.47
N SER A 7 3.02 -42.28 -15.49
CA SER A 7 4.04 -41.33 -15.02
C SER A 7 4.17 -40.08 -15.90
N VAL A 8 4.09 -40.24 -17.23
CA VAL A 8 4.08 -39.09 -18.16
C VAL A 8 2.78 -38.28 -18.04
N GLY A 9 1.63 -38.94 -17.85
CA GLY A 9 0.36 -38.25 -17.59
C GLY A 9 0.38 -37.42 -16.29
N ILE A 10 0.96 -37.95 -15.21
CA ILE A 10 1.11 -37.23 -13.93
C ILE A 10 2.03 -36.01 -14.08
N LEU A 11 3.13 -36.12 -14.82
CA LEU A 11 4.05 -35.00 -15.05
C LEU A 11 3.41 -33.86 -15.84
N ILE A 12 2.56 -34.17 -16.83
CA ILE A 12 1.84 -33.16 -17.60
C ILE A 12 0.76 -32.47 -16.74
N ILE A 13 0.01 -33.24 -15.95
CA ILE A 13 -1.00 -32.70 -15.04
C ILE A 13 -0.34 -31.83 -13.96
N ALA A 14 0.76 -32.29 -13.37
CA ALA A 14 1.54 -31.52 -12.41
C ALA A 14 2.10 -30.24 -13.06
N GLY A 15 2.67 -30.32 -14.27
CA GLY A 15 3.16 -29.15 -15.00
C GLY A 15 2.08 -28.11 -15.31
N LEU A 16 0.85 -28.56 -15.65
CA LEU A 16 -0.28 -27.66 -15.88
C LEU A 16 -0.81 -27.05 -14.57
N PHE A 17 -0.87 -27.81 -13.48
CA PHE A 17 -1.28 -27.31 -12.17
C PHE A 17 -0.29 -26.28 -11.62
N PHE A 18 0.99 -26.65 -11.52
CA PHE A 18 2.05 -25.77 -11.02
C PHE A 18 2.29 -24.57 -11.94
N GLY A 19 2.18 -24.75 -13.25
CA GLY A 19 2.32 -23.66 -14.22
C GLY A 19 1.21 -22.63 -14.08
N ASN A 20 -0.03 -23.08 -13.84
CA ASN A 20 -1.18 -22.20 -13.64
C ASN A 20 -1.08 -21.46 -12.30
N GLU A 21 -0.75 -22.15 -11.20
CA GLU A 21 -0.54 -21.52 -9.89
C GLU A 21 0.58 -20.48 -9.91
N TYR A 22 1.73 -20.81 -10.53
CA TYR A 22 2.85 -19.88 -10.67
C TYR A 22 2.48 -18.65 -11.52
N TYR A 23 1.73 -18.86 -12.60
CA TYR A 23 1.24 -17.78 -13.44
C TYR A 23 0.34 -16.82 -12.65
N TRP A 24 -0.65 -17.33 -11.93
CA TRP A 24 -1.55 -16.50 -11.12
C TRP A 24 -0.82 -15.77 -10.00
N LYS A 25 0.12 -16.43 -9.31
CA LYS A 25 0.99 -15.76 -8.33
C LYS A 25 1.71 -14.56 -8.94
N LYS A 26 2.27 -14.71 -10.15
CA LYS A 26 2.95 -13.61 -10.84
C LYS A 26 1.99 -12.50 -11.25
N GLN A 27 0.78 -12.82 -11.66
CA GLN A 27 -0.26 -11.84 -11.95
C GLN A 27 -0.66 -11.05 -10.70
N PHE A 28 -0.83 -11.69 -9.55
CA PHE A 28 -1.15 -11.00 -8.30
C PHE A 28 0.00 -10.14 -7.79
N GLU A 29 1.25 -10.61 -7.86
CA GLU A 29 2.43 -9.79 -7.59
C GLU A 29 2.47 -8.56 -8.53
N GLN A 30 2.23 -8.76 -9.82
CA GLN A 30 2.27 -7.68 -10.81
C GLN A 30 1.16 -6.63 -10.57
N ARG A 31 -0.06 -7.09 -10.27
CA ARG A 31 -1.19 -6.22 -9.95
C ARG A 31 -0.90 -5.36 -8.70
N ALA A 32 -0.32 -5.96 -7.66
CA ALA A 32 0.08 -5.20 -6.47
C ALA A 32 1.13 -4.12 -6.81
N ARG A 33 2.11 -4.41 -7.68
CA ARG A 33 3.06 -3.40 -8.16
C ARG A 33 2.38 -2.28 -8.93
N GLU A 34 1.46 -2.61 -9.82
CA GLU A 34 0.69 -1.64 -10.62
C GLU A 34 -0.15 -0.73 -9.72
N ASP A 35 -0.77 -1.27 -8.67
CA ASP A 35 -1.50 -0.49 -7.67
C ASP A 35 -0.56 0.51 -6.95
N TYR A 36 0.65 0.08 -6.56
CA TYR A 36 1.64 0.99 -5.95
C TYR A 36 2.22 2.00 -6.95
N GLN A 37 2.42 1.63 -8.21
CA GLN A 37 2.89 2.52 -9.29
C GLN A 37 1.81 3.54 -9.71
N SER A 38 0.54 3.21 -9.49
CA SER A 38 -0.60 4.10 -9.76
C SER A 38 -1.11 4.85 -8.52
N PHE A 39 -0.47 4.66 -7.36
CA PHE A 39 -0.84 5.27 -6.07
C PHE A 39 -1.09 6.80 -6.14
N VAL A 40 -0.35 7.49 -7.01
CA VAL A 40 -0.44 8.95 -7.22
C VAL A 40 -1.67 9.39 -8.02
N SER A 41 -2.30 8.49 -8.77
CA SER A 41 -3.47 8.78 -9.61
C SER A 41 -4.79 8.79 -8.83
N ILE A 42 -4.77 8.54 -7.51
CA ILE A 42 -5.97 8.24 -6.75
C ILE A 42 -6.53 9.52 -6.09
N THR A 43 -7.56 10.04 -6.74
CA THR A 43 -8.57 11.01 -6.26
C THR A 43 -9.05 10.80 -4.82
N LYS A 44 -8.87 9.61 -4.22
CA LYS A 44 -9.22 9.29 -2.82
C LYS A 44 -8.38 10.01 -1.75
N ILE A 45 -7.17 10.49 -2.08
CA ILE A 45 -6.39 11.22 -1.07
C ILE A 45 -7.01 12.61 -0.80
N ASN A 46 -7.60 13.23 -1.82
CA ASN A 46 -8.30 14.52 -1.67
C ASN A 46 -9.51 14.39 -0.73
N ASP A 47 -10.35 13.37 -0.89
CA ASP A 47 -11.53 13.13 -0.02
C ASP A 47 -11.16 12.86 1.46
N THR A 48 -9.97 12.33 1.71
CA THR A 48 -9.50 12.04 3.08
C THR A 48 -9.00 13.31 3.77
N ILE A 49 -8.45 14.25 3.00
CA ILE A 49 -7.87 15.49 3.51
C ILE A 49 -8.92 16.60 3.64
N GLU A 50 -9.97 16.63 2.82
CA GLU A 50 -11.08 17.58 2.94
C GLU A 50 -11.74 17.53 4.34
N ARG A 51 -11.76 16.36 4.99
CA ARG A 51 -12.33 16.19 6.35
C ARG A 51 -11.52 16.87 7.45
N VAL A 52 -10.29 17.27 7.18
CA VAL A 52 -9.41 17.94 8.14
C VAL A 52 -9.77 19.44 8.26
N GLY A 53 -10.62 19.96 7.36
CA GLY A 53 -11.07 21.35 7.38
C GLY A 53 -9.95 22.36 7.14
N LEU A 54 -8.84 21.92 6.53
CA LEU A 54 -7.66 22.73 6.23
C LEU A 54 -7.59 23.00 4.73
N PRO A 55 -7.17 24.22 4.31
CA PRO A 55 -7.01 24.56 2.90
C PRO A 55 -5.74 23.87 2.39
N ILE A 56 -5.86 22.68 1.85
CA ILE A 56 -4.74 21.82 1.45
C ILE A 56 -4.81 21.54 -0.05
N LYS A 57 -3.65 21.55 -0.70
CA LYS A 57 -3.43 20.99 -2.03
C LYS A 57 -2.44 19.84 -1.92
N LEU A 58 -2.80 18.71 -2.52
CA LEU A 58 -1.94 17.54 -2.55
C LEU A 58 -1.30 17.41 -3.93
N ASP A 59 0.01 17.21 -3.93
CA ASP A 59 0.80 16.87 -5.10
C ASP A 59 1.59 15.60 -4.73
N ALA A 60 1.27 14.46 -5.34
CA ALA A 60 2.02 13.23 -5.10
C ALA A 60 2.97 12.94 -6.26
N LEU A 61 4.15 12.42 -5.95
CA LEU A 61 5.18 12.07 -6.91
C LEU A 61 5.55 10.59 -6.71
N ASN A 62 5.21 9.77 -7.69
CA ASN A 62 5.40 8.34 -7.56
C ASN A 62 6.80 7.94 -8.04
N HIS A 63 7.65 7.50 -7.12
CA HIS A 63 8.93 6.88 -7.47
C HIS A 63 9.01 5.46 -6.91
N TYR A 64 8.03 4.62 -7.27
CA TYR A 64 8.01 3.21 -6.89
C TYR A 64 9.42 2.57 -6.95
N PRO A 65 9.89 1.88 -5.88
CA PRO A 65 9.14 1.50 -4.68
C PRO A 65 9.10 2.57 -3.57
N HIS A 66 9.68 3.75 -3.78
CA HIS A 66 9.69 4.87 -2.84
C HIS A 66 8.70 5.95 -3.27
N ILE A 67 7.51 5.91 -2.70
CA ILE A 67 6.42 6.83 -3.03
C ILE A 67 6.61 8.12 -2.22
N LEU A 68 6.60 9.29 -2.88
CA LEU A 68 6.63 10.59 -2.22
C LEU A 68 5.27 11.28 -2.33
N VAL A 69 4.75 11.77 -1.21
CA VAL A 69 3.48 12.49 -1.15
C VAL A 69 3.74 13.86 -0.56
N TYR A 70 3.57 14.92 -1.36
CA TYR A 70 3.66 16.30 -0.89
C TYR A 70 2.26 16.85 -0.62
N THR A 71 2.12 17.49 0.53
CA THR A 71 0.87 18.12 0.94
C THR A 71 1.17 19.56 1.33
N ASN A 72 0.68 20.51 0.54
CA ASN A 72 0.90 21.93 0.75
C ASN A 72 -0.36 22.55 1.33
N ILE A 73 -0.23 23.24 2.45
CA ILE A 73 -1.30 24.11 2.95
C ILE A 73 -1.32 25.35 2.06
N THR A 74 -2.46 25.70 1.48
CA THR A 74 -2.58 26.78 0.48
C THR A 74 -2.85 28.15 1.09
N GLN A 75 -3.17 28.23 2.39
CA GLN A 75 -3.46 29.49 3.08
C GLN A 75 -2.85 29.51 4.49
N ALA A 76 -2.74 30.72 5.06
CA ALA A 76 -2.35 30.88 6.45
C ALA A 76 -3.39 30.23 7.38
N LEU A 77 -2.91 29.44 8.35
CA LEU A 77 -3.77 28.79 9.32
C LEU A 77 -4.26 29.76 10.40
N PRO A 78 -5.47 29.55 10.96
CA PRO A 78 -5.93 30.32 12.12
C PRO A 78 -4.96 30.23 13.29
N ARG A 79 -4.80 31.30 14.08
CA ARG A 79 -3.93 31.33 15.28
C ARG A 79 -4.31 30.28 16.34
N SER A 80 -5.54 29.78 16.31
CA SER A 80 -6.03 28.70 17.19
C SER A 80 -5.47 27.31 16.84
N VAL A 81 -4.85 27.16 15.66
CA VAL A 81 -4.23 25.91 15.23
C VAL A 81 -2.77 25.90 15.67
N THR A 82 -2.45 25.06 16.64
CA THR A 82 -1.08 24.89 17.15
C THR A 82 -0.29 23.91 16.28
N GLN A 83 1.04 24.06 16.29
CA GLN A 83 1.95 23.15 15.58
C GLN A 83 1.83 21.70 16.08
N GLU A 84 1.63 21.52 17.39
CA GLU A 84 1.46 20.19 18.00
C GLU A 84 0.19 19.50 17.51
N ARG A 85 -0.92 20.23 17.43
CA ARG A 85 -2.18 19.73 16.87
C ARG A 85 -2.00 19.30 15.40
N LEU A 86 -1.33 20.13 14.60
CA LEU A 86 -1.04 19.81 13.20
C LEU A 86 -0.20 18.54 13.07
N ARG A 87 0.89 18.42 13.85
CA ARG A 87 1.75 17.23 13.84
C ARG A 87 0.98 15.97 14.19
N THR A 88 0.07 16.05 15.17
CA THR A 88 -0.77 14.92 15.58
C THR A 88 -1.68 14.47 14.44
N GLU A 89 -2.36 15.41 13.77
CA GLU A 89 -3.23 15.09 12.64
C GLU A 89 -2.44 14.59 11.42
N PHE A 90 -1.31 15.22 11.09
CA PHE A 90 -0.44 14.74 10.00
C PHE A 90 0.09 13.34 10.26
N LYS A 91 0.45 13.01 11.50
CA LYS A 91 0.85 11.65 11.88
C LYS A 91 -0.28 10.64 11.61
N LYS A 92 -1.52 10.95 12.01
CA LYS A 92 -2.69 10.07 11.75
C LYS A 92 -2.93 9.87 10.26
N ILE A 93 -2.89 10.94 9.47
CA ILE A 93 -3.11 10.88 8.02
C ILE A 93 -1.99 10.07 7.36
N SER A 94 -0.74 10.32 7.75
CA SER A 94 0.43 9.60 7.22
C SER A 94 0.35 8.10 7.53
N HIS A 95 -0.07 7.74 8.73
CA HIS A 95 -0.32 6.36 9.13
C HIS A 95 -1.45 5.74 8.31
N GLY A 96 -2.59 6.44 8.16
CA GLY A 96 -3.71 5.97 7.36
C GLY A 96 -3.35 5.75 5.88
N LEU A 97 -2.54 6.62 5.29
CA LEU A 97 -2.08 6.51 3.90
C LEU A 97 -1.11 5.35 3.67
N SER A 98 -0.30 5.02 4.68
CA SER A 98 0.74 4.00 4.57
C SER A 98 0.27 2.64 5.07
N CYS A 99 -0.21 2.56 6.30
CA CYS A 99 -0.54 1.30 6.96
C CYS A 99 -2.04 0.95 6.87
N GLY A 100 -2.93 1.94 6.74
CA GLY A 100 -4.39 1.72 6.75
C GLY A 100 -4.91 0.83 5.62
N TYR A 101 -4.18 0.73 4.50
CA TYR A 101 -4.52 -0.19 3.41
C TYR A 101 -4.50 -1.65 3.85
N PHE A 102 -3.58 -2.04 4.74
CA PHE A 102 -3.46 -3.43 5.19
C PHE A 102 -4.62 -3.85 6.08
N GLU A 103 -5.13 -2.94 6.91
CA GLU A 103 -6.34 -3.18 7.70
C GLU A 103 -7.55 -3.46 6.78
N TYR A 104 -7.71 -2.66 5.73
CA TYR A 104 -8.77 -2.86 4.73
C TYR A 104 -8.66 -4.22 4.03
N ILE A 105 -7.45 -4.61 3.61
CA ILE A 105 -7.22 -5.90 2.95
C ILE A 105 -7.45 -7.06 3.92
N HIS A 106 -6.98 -6.95 5.18
CA HIS A 106 -7.20 -7.99 6.18
C HIS A 106 -8.69 -8.23 6.46
N GLN A 107 -9.51 -7.17 6.54
CA GLN A 107 -10.96 -7.30 6.68
C GLN A 107 -11.62 -8.02 5.48
N LYS A 108 -11.02 -7.95 4.30
CA LYS A 108 -11.50 -8.59 3.06
C LYS A 108 -10.96 -10.01 2.85
N GLU A 109 -9.85 -10.34 3.49
CA GLU A 109 -9.22 -11.66 3.44
C GLU A 109 -10.14 -12.80 3.91
N ALA A 110 -11.12 -12.50 4.78
CA ALA A 110 -12.13 -13.47 5.20
C ALA A 110 -12.94 -14.09 4.03
N GLU A 111 -12.88 -13.51 2.83
CA GLU A 111 -13.40 -14.12 1.60
C GLU A 111 -12.25 -14.84 0.86
N ASP A 112 -12.35 -16.16 0.63
CA ASP A 112 -11.30 -17.01 0.01
C ASP A 112 -10.65 -16.42 -1.26
N LYS A 113 -11.42 -15.69 -2.07
CA LYS A 113 -10.93 -15.04 -3.30
C LYS A 113 -9.82 -14.00 -3.09
N TYR A 114 -9.65 -13.49 -1.86
CA TYR A 114 -8.62 -12.51 -1.55
C TYR A 114 -7.34 -13.13 -1.00
N LYS A 115 -7.29 -14.42 -0.70
CA LYS A 115 -6.09 -15.06 -0.12
C LYS A 115 -4.88 -14.94 -1.05
N ASP A 116 -5.04 -15.27 -2.33
CA ASP A 116 -3.96 -15.16 -3.32
C ASP A 116 -3.56 -13.70 -3.60
N ILE A 117 -4.53 -12.78 -3.52
CA ILE A 117 -4.30 -11.34 -3.66
C ILE A 117 -3.45 -10.84 -2.48
N THR A 118 -3.84 -11.18 -1.25
CA THR A 118 -3.11 -10.87 -0.02
C THR A 118 -1.68 -11.41 -0.10
N GLN A 119 -1.50 -12.65 -0.56
CA GLN A 119 -0.17 -13.22 -0.71
C GLN A 119 0.70 -12.49 -1.75
N GLY A 120 0.10 -12.02 -2.85
CA GLY A 120 0.76 -11.15 -3.82
C GLY A 120 1.22 -9.83 -3.19
N ILE A 121 0.34 -9.17 -2.43
CA ILE A 121 0.63 -7.91 -1.73
C ILE A 121 1.76 -8.10 -0.71
N VAL A 122 1.65 -9.10 0.16
CA VAL A 122 2.68 -9.41 1.18
C VAL A 122 4.03 -9.65 0.52
N THR A 123 4.05 -10.48 -0.53
CA THR A 123 5.28 -10.79 -1.26
C THR A 123 5.93 -9.54 -1.87
N VAL A 124 5.15 -8.65 -2.49
CA VAL A 124 5.66 -7.42 -3.12
C VAL A 124 6.18 -6.45 -2.06
N VAL A 125 5.44 -6.24 -0.97
CA VAL A 125 5.86 -5.32 0.10
C VAL A 125 7.17 -5.79 0.74
N GLU A 126 7.35 -7.08 0.96
CA GLU A 126 8.61 -7.63 1.51
C GLU A 126 9.76 -7.59 0.51
N LYS A 127 9.53 -8.01 -0.74
CA LYS A 127 10.62 -8.08 -1.73
C LYS A 127 11.08 -6.72 -2.20
N ASP A 128 10.11 -5.84 -2.50
CA ASP A 128 10.38 -4.58 -3.16
C ASP A 128 10.59 -3.44 -2.13
N GLN A 129 10.42 -3.73 -0.83
CA GLN A 129 10.67 -2.82 0.29
C GLN A 129 9.96 -1.47 0.12
N VAL A 130 8.69 -1.54 -0.24
CA VAL A 130 7.86 -0.37 -0.56
C VAL A 130 7.85 0.58 0.64
N ALA A 131 8.08 1.87 0.37
CA ALA A 131 8.08 2.91 1.38
C ALA A 131 7.32 4.14 0.90
N ILE A 132 6.58 4.77 1.81
CA ILE A 132 5.86 6.01 1.56
C ILE A 132 6.46 7.11 2.42
N THR A 133 6.90 8.19 1.77
CA THR A 133 7.38 9.40 2.44
C THR A 133 6.34 10.49 2.27
N THR A 134 5.76 10.95 3.37
CA THR A 134 4.78 12.04 3.41
C THR A 134 5.44 13.31 3.91
N ILE A 135 5.32 14.39 3.16
CA ILE A 135 5.89 15.70 3.49
C ILE A 135 4.77 16.74 3.49
N TYR A 136 4.56 17.38 4.64
CA TYR A 136 3.56 18.44 4.81
C TYR A 136 4.26 19.78 4.93
N LYS A 137 3.85 20.74 4.11
CA LYS A 137 4.42 22.09 4.07
C LYS A 137 3.35 23.14 4.35
N ASN A 138 3.75 24.24 4.98
CA ASN A 138 2.88 25.40 5.12
C ASN A 138 2.76 26.18 3.79
N TYR A 139 1.97 27.25 3.79
CA TYR A 139 1.77 28.11 2.61
C TYR A 139 3.02 28.88 2.16
N LEU A 140 4.06 28.97 3.01
CA LEU A 140 5.37 29.54 2.67
C LEU A 140 6.34 28.49 2.10
N GLY A 141 5.92 27.21 2.06
CA GLY A 141 6.75 26.09 1.59
C GLY A 141 7.64 25.47 2.68
N GLU A 142 7.55 25.92 3.93
CA GLU A 142 8.32 25.35 5.04
C GLU A 142 7.76 24.00 5.46
N VAL A 143 8.65 23.03 5.71
CA VAL A 143 8.24 21.68 6.14
C VAL A 143 7.75 21.72 7.58
N LEU A 144 6.49 21.33 7.78
CA LEU A 144 5.85 21.23 9.09
C LEU A 144 6.00 19.84 9.70
N TYR A 145 5.96 18.81 8.84
CA TYR A 145 6.04 17.41 9.22
C TYR A 145 6.56 16.58 8.05
N GLU A 146 7.41 15.62 8.36
CA GLU A 146 7.92 14.62 7.42
C GLU A 146 7.93 13.25 8.12
N ASN A 147 7.49 12.23 7.40
CA ASN A 147 7.52 10.86 7.87
C ASN A 147 7.77 9.90 6.72
N LYS A 148 8.71 8.97 6.93
CA LYS A 148 8.96 7.85 6.03
C LYS A 148 8.47 6.57 6.70
N GLN A 149 7.49 5.92 6.09
CA GLN A 149 6.99 4.62 6.53
C GLN A 149 7.43 3.54 5.54
N VAL A 150 8.20 2.56 6.02
CA VAL A 150 8.40 1.31 5.28
C VAL A 150 7.19 0.43 5.51
N LEU A 151 6.53 -0.01 4.44
CA LEU A 151 5.24 -0.69 4.55
C LEU A 151 5.35 -2.03 5.28
N ALA A 152 6.45 -2.75 5.09
CA ALA A 152 6.73 -4.02 5.78
C ALA A 152 6.86 -3.88 7.31
N GLN A 153 7.01 -2.66 7.82
CA GLN A 153 7.13 -2.37 9.26
C GLN A 153 5.79 -1.93 9.89
N CYS A 154 4.73 -1.78 9.09
CA CYS A 154 3.41 -1.48 9.62
C CYS A 154 2.92 -2.64 10.51
N PRO A 155 2.43 -2.39 11.74
CA PRO A 155 1.81 -3.43 12.55
C PRO A 155 0.69 -4.18 11.80
N GLU A 156 -0.13 -3.46 11.04
CA GLU A 156 -1.23 -4.00 10.24
C GLU A 156 -0.73 -4.91 9.12
N PHE A 157 0.45 -4.62 8.56
CA PHE A 157 1.11 -5.50 7.60
C PHE A 157 1.57 -6.79 8.25
N ILE A 158 2.18 -6.70 9.44
CA ILE A 158 2.65 -7.87 10.19
C ILE A 158 1.46 -8.78 10.52
N THR A 159 0.34 -8.20 10.95
CA THR A 159 -0.91 -8.96 11.18
C THR A 159 -1.43 -9.62 9.90
N LEU A 160 -1.47 -8.89 8.78
CA LEU A 160 -1.91 -9.42 7.49
C LEU A 160 -1.00 -10.56 6.97
N LYS A 161 0.30 -10.47 7.25
CA LYS A 161 1.24 -11.54 6.90
C LYS A 161 0.96 -12.80 7.72
N GLN A 162 0.72 -12.63 9.03
CA GLN A 162 0.45 -13.75 9.94
C GLN A 162 -0.88 -14.48 9.65
N SER A 163 -1.83 -13.85 8.96
CA SER A 163 -3.10 -14.49 8.62
C SER A 163 -3.02 -15.40 7.38
N ILE A 164 -1.99 -15.24 6.54
CA ILE A 164 -1.76 -16.07 5.35
C ILE A 164 -0.69 -17.17 5.52
N ASP A 165 0.12 -17.07 6.58
CA ASP A 165 1.14 -18.07 6.97
C ASP A 165 0.49 -19.29 7.66
#